data_AF-A0AAX0AU90-F1
#
_entry.id   AF-A0AAX0AU90-F1
#
_cell.length_a   1.000
_cell.length_b   1.000
_cell.length_c   1.000
_cell.angle_alpha   90.00
_cell.angle_beta   90.00
_cell.angle_gamma   90.00
#
_symmetry.space_group_name_H-M   'P 1'
#
loop_
_entity.id
_entity.type
_entity.pdbx_description
1 polymer ?
#
loop_
_entity_poly.entity_id
_entity_poly.type
_entity_poly.pdbx_seq_one_letter_code
_entity_poly.pdbx_strand_id
1 'polypeptide(L)'
;MANLYSVYPEWIEAVDKKYGKGASKFIGEALKKCPSTKLPKIEELYNNLTFDLTKDPSLKEVQEIVHEIADETKKQNQALKVDGGENYWAYTAELYLSNTMYIKVIDKKYGKGASEFIGKALKFYSENNKS
;
A
#
# COMPACT_ATOMS: atom_id res chain seq x y z
N MET A 1 -5.13 -1.62 19.32
CA MET A 1 -5.68 -0.41 18.65
C MET A 1 -7.22 -0.40 18.56
N ALA A 2 -7.95 -1.50 18.79
CA ALA A 2 -9.42 -1.56 18.65
C ALA A 2 -10.22 -0.62 19.58
N ASN A 3 -9.60 -0.07 20.64
CA ASN A 3 -10.27 0.79 21.62
C ASN A 3 -10.09 2.31 21.39
N LEU A 4 -9.39 2.74 20.33
CA LEU A 4 -9.19 4.17 20.06
C LEU A 4 -10.45 4.83 19.45
N TYR A 5 -11.22 4.08 18.67
CA TYR A 5 -12.27 4.60 17.79
C TYR A 5 -13.64 4.79 18.45
N SER A 6 -13.88 4.17 19.61
CA SER A 6 -15.16 4.33 20.34
C SER A 6 -15.10 5.38 21.45
N VAL A 7 -13.94 5.97 21.73
CA VAL A 7 -13.70 6.73 22.98
C VAL A 7 -13.05 8.11 22.75
N TYR A 8 -12.68 8.48 21.52
CA TYR A 8 -12.10 9.80 21.22
C TYR A 8 -13.08 10.70 20.43
N PRO A 9 -13.72 11.68 21.10
CA PRO A 9 -14.64 12.63 20.46
C PRO A 9 -14.00 13.40 19.30
N GLU A 10 -12.72 13.74 19.42
CA GLU A 10 -11.95 14.45 18.38
C GLU A 10 -11.84 13.65 17.08
N TRP A 11 -11.70 12.32 17.17
CA TRP A 11 -11.66 11.45 16.00
C TRP A 11 -13.03 11.36 15.33
N ILE A 12 -14.08 11.20 16.12
CA ILE A 12 -15.47 11.17 15.64
C ILE A 12 -15.80 12.46 14.88
N GLU A 13 -15.48 13.61 15.48
CA GLU A 13 -15.74 14.92 14.89
C GLU A 13 -14.91 15.16 13.61
N ALA A 14 -13.62 14.84 13.63
CA ALA A 14 -12.75 15.01 12.46
C ALA A 14 -13.20 14.14 11.27
N VAL A 15 -13.59 12.89 11.53
CA VAL A 15 -14.04 11.96 10.48
C VAL A 15 -15.41 12.37 9.95
N ASP A 16 -16.38 12.68 10.81
CA ASP A 16 -17.71 13.10 10.37
C ASP A 16 -17.67 14.44 9.62
N LYS A 17 -16.81 15.38 10.04
CA LYS A 17 -16.59 16.64 9.31
C LYS A 17 -16.03 16.42 7.91
N LYS A 18 -15.13 15.46 7.75
CA LYS A 18 -14.46 15.20 6.46
C LYS A 18 -15.30 14.34 5.51
N TYR A 19 -16.02 13.34 6.04
CA TYR A 19 -16.65 12.29 5.26
C TYR A 19 -18.18 12.24 5.40
N GLY A 20 -18.76 13.16 6.17
CA GLY A 20 -20.19 13.26 6.41
C GLY A 20 -20.62 12.65 7.75
N LYS A 21 -21.72 13.20 8.29
CA LYS A 21 -22.28 12.77 9.57
C LYS A 21 -22.59 11.27 9.56
N GLY A 22 -22.04 10.52 10.53
CA GLY A 22 -22.19 9.07 10.65
C GLY A 22 -21.08 8.25 10.00
N ALA A 23 -20.14 8.86 9.28
CA ALA A 23 -18.99 8.16 8.70
C ALA A 23 -18.10 7.53 9.77
N SER A 24 -17.86 8.23 10.88
CA SER A 24 -17.09 7.71 12.03
C SER A 24 -17.70 6.44 12.61
N LYS A 25 -19.04 6.40 12.75
CA LYS A 25 -19.77 5.22 13.24
C LYS A 25 -19.62 4.04 12.28
N PHE A 26 -19.83 4.28 10.98
CA PHE A 26 -19.67 3.23 9.96
C PHE A 26 -18.25 2.67 9.94
N ILE A 27 -17.24 3.55 9.90
CA ILE A 27 -15.82 3.17 9.90
C ILE A 27 -15.47 2.42 11.20
N GLY A 28 -15.93 2.91 12.35
CA GLY A 28 -15.70 2.26 13.65
C GLY A 28 -16.27 0.83 13.71
N GLU A 29 -17.50 0.63 13.23
CA GLU A 29 -18.12 -0.70 13.17
C GLU A 29 -17.44 -1.63 12.16
N ALA A 30 -17.00 -1.09 11.01
CA ALA A 30 -16.22 -1.85 10.02
C ALA A 30 -14.86 -2.29 10.61
N LEU A 31 -14.17 -1.39 11.31
CA LEU A 31 -12.88 -1.68 11.95
C LEU A 31 -13.00 -2.69 13.11
N LYS A 32 -14.11 -2.69 13.87
CA LYS A 32 -14.38 -3.73 14.89
C LYS A 32 -14.50 -5.14 14.30
N LYS A 33 -15.05 -5.24 13.08
CA LYS A 33 -15.21 -6.51 12.34
C LYS A 33 -13.92 -6.93 11.64
N CYS A 34 -12.97 -6.01 11.47
CA CYS A 34 -11.66 -6.31 10.92
C CYS A 34 -10.75 -6.83 12.06
N PRO A 35 -10.12 -8.02 11.93
CA PRO A 35 -9.24 -8.52 12.97
C PRO A 35 -8.05 -7.58 13.15
N SER A 36 -8.06 -6.80 14.24
CA SER A 36 -7.09 -5.72 14.54
C SER A 36 -5.64 -6.16 14.78
N THR A 37 -5.32 -7.43 14.55
CA THR A 37 -4.03 -8.06 14.87
C THR A 37 -3.19 -8.43 13.64
N LYS A 38 -3.72 -8.31 12.42
CA LYS A 38 -2.98 -8.62 11.20
C LYS A 38 -3.01 -7.44 10.25
N LEU A 39 -1.84 -6.95 9.85
CA LEU A 39 -1.75 -5.98 8.77
C LEU A 39 -2.32 -6.64 7.50
N PRO A 40 -2.96 -5.88 6.59
CA PRO A 40 -3.26 -6.40 5.28
C PRO A 40 -1.99 -7.02 4.69
N LYS A 41 -2.08 -8.22 4.10
CA LYS A 41 -0.90 -8.94 3.58
C LYS A 41 -0.03 -8.04 2.68
N ILE A 42 -0.67 -7.18 1.89
CA ILE A 42 0.02 -6.22 1.03
C ILE A 42 0.93 -5.26 1.83
N GLU A 43 0.52 -4.82 3.01
CA GLU A 43 1.30 -3.94 3.87
C GLU A 43 2.49 -4.66 4.51
N GLU A 44 2.32 -5.93 4.90
CA GLU A 44 3.44 -6.78 5.35
C GLU A 44 4.49 -6.93 4.24
N LEU A 45 4.06 -7.15 3.00
CA LEU A 45 4.94 -7.28 1.84
C LEU A 45 5.71 -5.99 1.54
N TYR A 46 5.06 -4.82 1.59
CA TYR A 46 5.75 -3.55 1.41
C TYR A 46 6.75 -3.26 2.53
N ASN A 47 6.41 -3.58 3.80
CA ASN A 47 7.37 -3.46 4.90
C ASN A 47 8.61 -4.33 4.67
N ASN A 48 8.42 -5.58 4.23
CA ASN A 48 9.51 -6.50 3.91
C ASN A 48 10.34 -5.99 2.72
N LEU A 49 9.70 -5.48 1.68
CA LEU A 49 10.35 -4.90 0.51
C LEU A 49 11.27 -3.72 0.90
N THR A 50 10.82 -2.87 1.82
CA THR A 50 11.56 -1.69 2.25
C THR A 50 12.45 -1.90 3.47
N PHE A 51 12.55 -3.12 3.99
CA PHE A 51 13.31 -3.40 5.21
C PHE A 51 14.80 -3.09 5.06
N ASP A 52 15.36 -3.36 3.87
CA ASP A 52 16.74 -3.07 3.52
C ASP A 52 16.83 -2.38 2.16
N LEU A 53 16.89 -1.04 2.19
CA LEU A 53 16.96 -0.18 1.01
C LEU A 53 18.34 -0.19 0.34
N THR A 54 19.34 -0.87 0.92
CA THR A 54 20.69 -0.93 0.34
C THR A 54 20.85 -2.02 -0.72
N LYS A 55 19.87 -2.92 -0.82
CA LYS A 55 19.84 -4.00 -1.81
C LYS A 55 19.67 -3.48 -3.23
N ASP A 56 20.05 -4.28 -4.21
CA ASP A 56 19.74 -4.01 -5.60
C ASP A 56 18.26 -4.41 -5.87
N PRO A 57 17.41 -3.49 -6.37
CA PRO A 57 16.00 -3.75 -6.64
C PRO A 57 15.72 -4.90 -7.61
N SER A 58 16.70 -5.29 -8.43
CA SER A 58 16.60 -6.38 -9.40
C SER A 58 16.98 -7.76 -8.85
N LEU A 59 17.50 -7.83 -7.61
CA LEU A 59 17.88 -9.09 -6.99
C LEU A 59 16.68 -10.04 -6.87
N LYS A 60 16.96 -11.33 -7.03
CA LYS A 60 15.94 -12.38 -6.98
C LYS A 60 15.08 -12.31 -5.70
N GLU A 61 15.70 -12.14 -4.54
CA GLU A 61 14.97 -12.03 -3.26
C GLU A 61 14.05 -10.79 -3.19
N VAL A 62 14.44 -9.67 -3.80
CA VAL A 62 13.61 -8.47 -3.87
C VAL A 62 12.45 -8.72 -4.84
N GLN A 63 12.74 -9.31 -5.99
CA GLN A 63 11.75 -9.61 -7.01
C GLN A 63 10.75 -10.68 -6.56
N GLU A 64 11.13 -11.65 -5.74
CA GLU A 64 10.21 -12.60 -5.11
C GLU A 64 9.13 -11.87 -4.27
N ILE A 65 9.52 -10.85 -3.49
CA ILE A 65 8.57 -10.02 -2.73
C ILE A 65 7.68 -9.20 -3.69
N VAL A 66 8.25 -8.64 -4.76
CA VAL A 66 7.48 -7.87 -5.76
C VAL A 66 6.46 -8.76 -6.49
N HIS A 67 6.82 -10.00 -6.82
CA HIS A 67 5.89 -10.99 -7.36
C HIS A 67 4.73 -11.25 -6.41
N GLU A 68 5.00 -11.43 -5.11
CA GLU A 68 3.95 -11.61 -4.11
C GLU A 68 3.04 -10.37 -3.98
N ILE A 69 3.59 -9.16 -4.09
CA ILE A 69 2.81 -7.90 -4.13
C ILE A 69 1.88 -7.90 -5.34
N ALA A 70 2.39 -8.31 -6.50
CA ALA A 70 1.61 -8.35 -7.73
C ALA A 70 0.46 -9.37 -7.65
N ASP A 71 0.73 -10.57 -7.16
CA ASP A 71 -0.26 -11.62 -6.98
C ASP A 71 -1.34 -11.24 -5.97
N GLU A 72 -0.95 -10.64 -4.84
CA GLU A 72 -1.88 -10.19 -3.81
C GLU A 72 -2.78 -9.06 -4.34
N THR A 73 -2.21 -8.11 -5.08
CA THR A 73 -2.97 -7.03 -5.73
C THR A 73 -3.96 -7.59 -6.75
N LYS A 74 -3.54 -8.56 -7.57
CA LYS A 74 -4.41 -9.24 -8.54
C LYS A 74 -5.59 -9.93 -7.85
N LYS A 75 -5.33 -10.65 -6.75
CA LYS A 75 -6.39 -11.31 -5.95
C LYS A 75 -7.40 -10.30 -5.40
N GLN A 76 -6.92 -9.16 -4.89
CA GLN A 76 -7.79 -8.10 -4.38
C GLN A 76 -8.63 -7.46 -5.48
N ASN A 77 -8.03 -7.15 -6.63
CA ASN A 77 -8.75 -6.60 -7.79
C ASN A 77 -9.84 -7.56 -8.29
N GLN A 78 -9.53 -8.86 -8.39
CA GLN A 78 -10.50 -9.89 -8.76
C GLN A 78 -11.66 -9.98 -7.76
N ALA A 79 -11.37 -9.99 -6.46
CA ALA A 79 -12.39 -10.03 -5.41
C ALA A 79 -13.32 -8.79 -5.45
N LEU A 80 -12.76 -7.62 -5.79
CA LEU A 80 -13.48 -6.36 -5.91
C LEU A 80 -14.10 -6.12 -7.29
N LYS A 81 -13.87 -7.02 -8.25
CA LYS A 81 -14.26 -6.86 -9.67
C LYS A 81 -13.76 -5.53 -10.27
N VAL A 82 -12.57 -5.12 -9.86
CA VAL A 82 -11.87 -3.93 -10.39
C VAL A 82 -10.90 -4.40 -11.46
N ASP A 83 -10.94 -3.75 -12.61
CA ASP A 83 -9.92 -3.96 -13.64
C ASP A 83 -8.61 -3.28 -13.22
N GLY A 84 -7.51 -4.03 -13.26
CA GLY A 84 -6.18 -3.50 -12.98
C GLY A 84 -5.67 -2.58 -14.08
N GLY A 85 -6.19 -2.72 -15.30
CA GLY A 85 -5.73 -2.00 -16.48
C GLY A 85 -4.40 -2.54 -17.03
N GLU A 86 -4.21 -2.40 -18.33
CA GLU A 86 -2.95 -2.71 -18.99
C GLU A 86 -1.84 -1.78 -18.46
N ASN A 87 -0.61 -2.30 -18.30
CA ASN A 87 0.56 -1.56 -17.81
C ASN A 87 0.46 -1.00 -16.37
N TYR A 88 -0.45 -1.50 -15.53
CA TYR A 88 -0.63 -1.07 -14.14
C TYR A 88 0.69 -0.91 -13.37
N TRP A 89 1.56 -1.91 -13.43
CA TRP A 89 2.83 -1.91 -12.68
C TRP A 89 3.86 -0.93 -13.23
N ALA A 90 3.91 -0.74 -14.55
CA ALA A 90 4.80 0.25 -15.16
C ALA A 90 4.37 1.67 -14.77
N TYR A 91 3.07 1.97 -14.85
CA TYR A 91 2.52 3.25 -14.42
C TYR A 91 2.74 3.48 -12.91
N THR A 92 2.49 2.45 -12.09
CA THR A 92 2.72 2.53 -10.65
C THR A 92 4.19 2.83 -10.36
N ALA A 93 5.12 2.14 -11.02
CA ALA A 93 6.56 2.40 -10.89
C ALA A 93 6.92 3.86 -11.22
N GLU A 94 6.37 4.42 -12.30
CA GLU A 94 6.58 5.81 -12.67
C GLU A 94 6.09 6.80 -11.61
N LEU A 95 4.96 6.53 -10.94
CA LEU A 95 4.48 7.36 -9.84
C LEU A 95 5.49 7.39 -8.68
N TYR A 96 6.01 6.24 -8.28
CA TYR A 96 7.05 6.16 -7.25
C TYR A 96 8.36 6.86 -7.66
N LEU A 97 8.69 6.87 -8.95
CA LEU A 97 9.95 7.46 -9.44
C LEU A 97 9.88 8.96 -9.73
N SER A 98 8.71 9.48 -10.09
CA SER A 98 8.59 10.84 -10.66
C SER A 98 7.56 11.73 -9.98
N ASN A 99 6.56 11.16 -9.29
CA ASN A 99 5.51 11.97 -8.67
C ASN A 99 5.97 12.46 -7.28
N THR A 100 6.17 13.77 -7.16
CA THR A 100 6.68 14.40 -5.93
C THR A 100 5.83 14.13 -4.68
N MET A 101 4.52 14.00 -4.83
CA MET A 101 3.63 13.67 -3.71
C MET A 101 3.83 12.22 -3.26
N TYR A 102 3.89 11.27 -4.20
CA TYR A 102 4.16 9.86 -3.91
C TYR A 102 5.51 9.69 -3.25
N ILE A 103 6.56 10.31 -3.81
CA ILE A 103 7.91 10.28 -3.24
C ILE A 103 7.88 10.73 -1.78
N LYS A 104 7.30 11.90 -1.51
CA LYS A 104 7.23 12.47 -0.16
C LYS A 104 6.47 11.57 0.82
N VAL A 105 5.34 11.00 0.41
CA VAL A 105 4.49 10.16 1.29
C VAL A 105 5.19 8.84 1.59
N ILE A 106 5.77 8.21 0.58
CA ILE A 106 6.40 6.89 0.69
C ILE A 106 7.71 6.98 1.46
N ASP A 107 8.54 7.98 1.17
CA ASP A 107 9.77 8.22 1.93
C ASP A 107 9.49 8.56 3.40
N LYS A 108 8.38 9.27 3.68
CA LYS A 108 7.95 9.51 5.05
C LYS A 108 7.49 8.22 5.75
N LYS A 109 6.87 7.28 5.01
CA LYS A 109 6.33 6.03 5.57
C LYS A 109 7.42 5.00 5.85
N TYR A 110 8.32 4.77 4.89
CA TYR A 110 9.26 3.65 4.92
C TYR A 110 10.73 4.07 5.03
N GLY A 111 11.01 5.38 5.06
CA GLY A 111 12.37 5.93 5.14
C GLY A 111 12.83 6.57 3.83
N LYS A 112 13.81 7.48 3.95
CA LYS A 112 14.34 8.24 2.81
C LYS A 112 14.86 7.31 1.71
N GLY A 113 14.44 7.52 0.46
CA GLY A 113 14.82 6.70 -0.69
C GLY A 113 13.95 5.47 -0.93
N ALA A 114 12.98 5.18 -0.04
CA ALA A 114 12.09 4.04 -0.20
C ALA A 114 11.22 4.15 -1.46
N SER A 115 10.78 5.37 -1.83
CA SER A 115 9.99 5.54 -3.04
C SER A 115 10.77 5.18 -4.30
N GLU A 116 12.02 5.64 -4.39
CA GLU A 116 12.91 5.29 -5.50
C GLU A 116 13.17 3.78 -5.56
N PHE A 117 13.45 3.15 -4.41
CA PHE A 117 13.69 1.72 -4.32
C PHE A 117 12.49 0.90 -4.81
N ILE A 118 11.29 1.18 -4.28
CA ILE A 118 10.05 0.52 -4.70
C ILE A 118 9.81 0.74 -6.20
N GLY A 119 9.95 1.98 -6.67
CA GLY A 119 9.75 2.34 -8.07
C GLY A 119 10.67 1.56 -9.00
N LYS A 120 11.96 1.42 -8.67
CA LYS A 120 12.91 0.62 -9.46
C LYS A 120 12.56 -0.88 -9.44
N ALA A 121 12.17 -1.41 -8.28
CA ALA A 121 11.81 -2.83 -8.15
C ALA A 121 10.56 -3.17 -8.99
N LEU A 122 9.52 -2.32 -8.93
CA LEU A 122 8.31 -2.45 -9.73
C LEU A 122 8.56 -2.25 -11.23
N LYS A 123 9.44 -1.32 -11.59
CA LYS A 123 9.84 -1.09 -12.98
C LYS A 123 10.49 -2.35 -13.56
N PHE A 124 11.49 -2.90 -12.87
CA PHE A 124 12.14 -4.14 -13.29
C PHE A 124 11.13 -5.28 -13.45
N TYR A 125 10.23 -5.45 -12.47
CA TYR A 125 9.16 -6.43 -12.57
C TYR A 125 8.30 -6.25 -13.82
N SER A 126 7.86 -5.01 -14.10
CA SER A 126 6.98 -4.71 -15.24
C SER A 126 7.65 -4.97 -16.61
N GLU A 127 8.96 -4.79 -16.70
CA GLU A 127 9.73 -4.99 -17.93
C GLU A 127 10.01 -6.48 -18.20
N ASN A 128 10.13 -7.29 -17.14
CA ASN A 128 10.53 -8.71 -17.23
C ASN A 128 9.35 -9.68 -17.08
N ASN A 129 8.24 -9.25 -16.50
CA ASN A 129 7.01 -10.01 -16.36
C ASN A 129 5.89 -9.33 -17.16
N LYS A 130 5.95 -9.50 -18.49
CA LYS A 130 4.83 -9.09 -19.35
C LYS A 130 3.62 -9.96 -19.01
N SER A 131 2.61 -9.36 -18.41
CA SER A 131 1.26 -9.93 -18.32
C SER A 131 0.59 -9.95 -19.68
#